data_AF-A0A7S4PI69-F1
#
_entry.id   AF-A0A7S4PI69-F1
#
_cell.length_a   1.000
_cell.length_b   1.000
_cell.length_c   1.000
_cell.angle_alpha   90.00
_cell.angle_beta   90.00
_cell.angle_gamma   90.00
#
_symmetry.space_group_name_H-M   'P 1'
#
loop_
_entity.id
_entity.type
_entity.pdbx_description
1 polymer ?
#
loop_
_entity_poly.entity_id
_entity_poly.type
_entity_poly.pdbx_seq_one_letter_code
_entity_poly.pdbx_strand_id
1 'polypeptide(L)'
;GGGKPPNFKNLERTETMGLGNDCKRGYLTKKGLKRKNWKTRWFILSATQVRYYSGPTDQTPKGFMTLTPETRVEVQPGQNSCYFNIINADRVLMCRAENYESSMEWITAFEETIESLTVGSRTDSSSARDISFKVQNSFI
;
A
#
# COMPACT_ATOMS: atom_id res chain seq x y z
N GLY A 1 -34.12 -17.64 -12.09
CA GLY A 1 -33.26 -17.15 -13.18
C GLY A 1 -32.09 -16.44 -12.58
N GLY A 2 -30.89 -17.03 -12.67
CA GLY A 2 -29.68 -16.50 -12.04
C GLY A 2 -29.16 -15.26 -12.76
N GLY A 3 -29.10 -14.13 -12.04
CA GLY A 3 -28.41 -12.94 -12.51
C GLY A 3 -26.91 -13.21 -12.56
N LYS A 4 -26.33 -13.08 -13.75
CA LYS A 4 -24.88 -13.12 -13.97
C LYS A 4 -24.24 -12.00 -13.12
N PRO A 5 -23.18 -12.28 -12.31
CA PRO A 5 -22.48 -11.21 -11.62
C PRO A 5 -21.85 -10.25 -12.64
N PRO A 6 -21.78 -8.94 -12.34
CA PRO A 6 -21.19 -7.97 -13.24
C PRO A 6 -19.73 -8.33 -13.56
N ASN A 7 -19.36 -8.17 -14.81
CA ASN A 7 -18.02 -8.42 -15.32
C ASN A 7 -17.06 -7.33 -14.77
N PHE A 8 -16.23 -7.70 -13.79
CA PHE A 8 -15.31 -6.79 -13.10
C PHE A 8 -14.12 -6.29 -13.96
N LYS A 9 -14.00 -6.72 -15.23
CA LYS A 9 -12.85 -6.39 -16.08
C LYS A 9 -12.90 -5.03 -16.79
N ASN A 10 -13.93 -4.20 -16.55
CA ASN A 10 -14.12 -2.94 -17.28
C ASN A 10 -14.28 -1.68 -16.41
N LEU A 11 -13.88 -1.71 -15.13
CA LEU A 11 -13.94 -0.51 -14.26
C LEU A 11 -12.56 0.10 -13.94
N GLU A 12 -11.49 -0.29 -14.63
CA GLU A 12 -10.13 0.21 -14.34
C GLU A 12 -9.66 1.36 -15.25
N ARG A 13 -10.56 2.17 -15.81
CA ARG A 13 -10.13 3.36 -16.53
C ARG A 13 -11.21 4.45 -16.58
N THR A 14 -11.46 5.08 -15.44
CA THR A 14 -12.09 6.40 -15.40
C THR A 14 -11.43 7.27 -14.33
N GLU A 15 -10.63 8.22 -14.84
CA GLU A 15 -10.55 9.62 -14.39
C GLU A 15 -10.01 9.93 -12.99
N THR A 16 -8.69 10.15 -12.98
CA THR A 16 -8.00 11.03 -12.03
C THR A 16 -8.65 12.41 -12.01
N MET A 17 -9.32 12.78 -10.92
CA MET A 17 -9.30 14.15 -10.35
C MET A 17 -10.01 14.19 -8.98
N GLY A 18 -9.22 14.43 -7.93
CA GLY A 18 -9.70 14.85 -6.61
C GLY A 18 -9.68 13.77 -5.51
N LEU A 19 -8.63 13.81 -4.66
CA LEU A 19 -8.45 13.10 -3.39
C LEU A 19 -7.73 11.73 -3.45
N GLY A 20 -6.41 11.76 -3.29
CA GLY A 20 -5.63 10.71 -2.63
C GLY A 20 -4.77 9.84 -3.55
N ASN A 21 -3.47 9.82 -3.28
CA ASN A 21 -2.48 8.90 -3.85
C ASN A 21 -2.73 7.46 -3.35
N ASP A 22 -3.88 6.88 -3.69
CA ASP A 22 -4.27 5.53 -3.30
C ASP A 22 -3.64 4.51 -4.26
N CYS A 23 -2.60 3.83 -3.79
CA CYS A 23 -1.81 2.85 -4.54
C CYS A 23 -2.57 1.54 -4.80
N LYS A 24 -3.41 1.08 -3.85
CA LYS A 24 -4.23 -0.14 -4.01
C LYS A 24 -5.44 -0.12 -3.08
N ARG A 25 -6.56 -0.72 -3.53
CA ARG A 25 -7.77 -0.93 -2.71
C ARG A 25 -8.34 -2.32 -2.93
N GLY A 26 -8.95 -2.92 -1.92
CA GLY A 26 -9.50 -4.27 -2.03
C GLY A 26 -9.82 -4.91 -0.70
N TYR A 27 -10.47 -6.07 -0.73
CA TYR A 27 -10.74 -6.84 0.49
C TYR A 27 -9.53 -7.65 0.94
N LEU A 28 -9.26 -7.60 2.24
CA LEU A 28 -8.37 -8.53 2.94
C LEU A 28 -9.06 -9.05 4.19
N THR A 29 -8.75 -10.29 4.57
CA THR A 29 -9.15 -10.82 5.87
C THR A 29 -8.03 -10.56 6.86
N LYS A 30 -8.32 -9.86 7.96
CA LYS A 30 -7.32 -9.52 8.97
C LYS A 30 -7.62 -10.09 10.34
N LYS A 31 -6.58 -10.43 11.11
CA LYS A 31 -6.74 -10.88 12.50
C LYS A 31 -6.93 -9.68 13.43
N GLY A 32 -7.90 -9.77 14.34
CA GLY A 32 -8.11 -8.78 15.38
C GLY A 32 -6.97 -8.76 16.40
N LEU A 33 -6.62 -7.56 16.89
CA LEU A 33 -5.52 -7.40 17.85
C LEU A 33 -5.88 -7.98 19.23
N LYS A 34 -7.02 -7.55 19.78
CA LYS A 34 -7.54 -7.95 21.11
C LYS A 34 -8.31 -9.27 21.05
N ARG A 35 -9.39 -9.31 20.26
CA ARG A 35 -10.17 -10.52 20.01
C ARG A 35 -9.62 -11.13 18.73
N LYS A 36 -8.85 -12.22 18.84
CA LYS A 36 -8.03 -12.85 17.79
C LYS A 36 -8.83 -13.46 16.61
N ASN A 37 -10.03 -12.96 16.35
CA ASN A 37 -10.90 -13.38 15.26
C ASN A 37 -10.47 -12.75 13.94
N TRP A 38 -10.66 -13.46 12.85
CA TRP A 38 -10.45 -12.98 11.49
C TRP A 38 -11.68 -12.21 11.00
N LYS A 39 -11.46 -11.07 10.34
CA LYS A 39 -12.53 -10.24 9.78
C LYS A 39 -12.14 -9.71 8.40
N THR A 40 -13.03 -9.87 7.44
CA THR A 40 -12.92 -9.25 6.12
C THR A 40 -13.13 -7.75 6.24
N ARG A 41 -12.22 -6.96 5.67
CA ARG A 41 -12.26 -5.50 5.68
C ARG A 41 -11.85 -4.98 4.31
N TRP A 42 -12.41 -3.83 3.95
CA TRP A 42 -11.98 -3.09 2.77
C TRP A 42 -10.73 -2.29 3.11
N PHE A 43 -9.60 -2.64 2.53
CA PHE A 43 -8.33 -1.95 2.71
C PHE A 43 -8.12 -0.92 1.61
N ILE A 44 -7.52 0.20 2.00
CA ILE A 44 -7.02 1.25 1.11
C ILE A 44 -5.58 1.51 1.52
N LEU A 45 -4.65 1.25 0.61
CA LEU A 45 -3.25 1.61 0.71
C LEU A 45 -3.07 2.95 -0.01
N SER A 46 -2.58 3.94 0.72
CA SER A 46 -2.15 5.24 0.21
C SER A 46 -0.63 5.39 0.41
N ALA A 47 -0.03 6.39 -0.22
CA ALA A 47 1.43 6.62 -0.23
C ALA A 47 2.15 6.55 1.15
N THR A 48 1.48 6.87 2.26
CA THR A 48 2.08 6.89 3.61
C THR A 48 1.31 6.07 4.63
N GLN A 49 0.19 5.45 4.26
CA GLN A 49 -0.70 4.83 5.24
C GLN A 49 -1.57 3.76 4.62
N VAL A 50 -1.85 2.71 5.38
CA VAL A 50 -2.94 1.76 5.10
C VAL A 50 -4.10 1.97 6.06
N ARG A 51 -5.30 2.11 5.52
CA ARG A 51 -6.58 2.24 6.24
C ARG A 51 -7.46 1.05 5.93
N TYR A 52 -8.33 0.66 6.86
CA TYR A 52 -9.31 -0.40 6.61
C TYR A 52 -10.69 -0.08 7.20
N TYR A 53 -11.72 -0.47 6.47
CA TYR A 53 -13.13 -0.15 6.69
C TYR A 53 -13.97 -1.42 6.77
N SER A 54 -15.22 -1.36 7.27
CA SER A 54 -16.09 -2.54 7.20
C SER A 54 -16.49 -2.84 5.75
N GLY A 55 -16.68 -1.81 4.93
CA GLY A 55 -16.93 -1.89 3.49
C GLY A 55 -16.43 -0.65 2.72
N PRO A 56 -16.54 -0.67 1.38
CA PRO A 56 -15.98 0.36 0.49
C PRO A 56 -16.68 1.72 0.55
N THR A 57 -17.93 1.76 1.04
CA THR A 57 -18.73 2.99 1.15
C THR A 57 -18.71 3.61 2.55
N ASP A 58 -18.00 2.98 3.50
CA ASP A 58 -17.88 3.51 4.86
C ASP A 58 -16.97 4.75 4.87
N GLN A 59 -17.41 5.81 5.56
CA GLN A 59 -16.62 7.03 5.71
C GLN A 59 -15.60 6.96 6.85
N THR A 60 -15.83 6.09 7.84
CA THR A 60 -14.98 6.00 9.03
C THR A 60 -14.14 4.72 9.04
N PRO A 61 -12.79 4.83 9.07
CA PRO A 61 -11.94 3.66 9.15
C PRO A 61 -12.14 2.93 10.48
N LYS A 62 -12.10 1.60 10.44
CA LYS A 62 -12.05 0.74 11.63
C LYS A 62 -10.64 0.67 12.23
N GLY A 63 -9.67 1.19 11.50
CA GLY A 63 -8.32 1.47 11.97
C GLY A 63 -7.37 1.70 10.80
N PHE A 64 -6.14 2.01 11.15
CA PHE A 64 -5.09 2.32 10.19
C PHE A 64 -3.72 1.91 10.74
N MET A 65 -2.71 1.98 9.88
CA MET A 65 -1.29 1.90 10.20
C MET A 65 -0.55 2.87 9.27
N THR A 66 0.22 3.78 9.85
CA THR A 66 1.15 4.63 9.10
C THR A 66 2.35 3.79 8.67
N LEU A 67 2.75 3.95 7.41
CA LEU A 67 3.92 3.30 6.84
C LEU A 67 5.14 4.18 7.10
N THR A 68 6.24 3.56 7.51
CA THR A 68 7.53 4.21 7.70
C THR A 68 8.57 3.46 6.86
N PRO A 69 9.76 4.04 6.64
CA PRO A 69 10.87 3.34 5.99
C PRO A 69 11.25 2.00 6.65
N GLU A 70 10.95 1.82 7.93
CA GLU A 70 11.20 0.58 8.69
C GLU A 70 10.02 -0.40 8.66
N THR A 71 8.89 0.00 8.09
CA THR A 71 7.79 -0.93 7.84
C THR A 71 8.25 -2.01 6.89
N ARG A 72 7.87 -3.25 7.15
CA ARG A 72 8.16 -4.39 6.27
C ARG A 72 6.94 -5.26 6.06
N VAL A 73 6.95 -6.01 4.97
CA VAL A 73 5.94 -7.02 4.66
C VAL A 73 6.60 -8.39 4.60
N GLU A 74 5.98 -9.37 5.25
CA GLU A 74 6.54 -10.72 5.36
C GLU A 74 5.45 -11.75 5.07
N VAL A 75 5.74 -12.73 4.20
CA VAL A 75 4.90 -13.92 4.04
C VAL A 75 4.98 -14.76 5.32
N GLN A 76 3.84 -15.26 5.81
CA GLN A 76 3.84 -16.07 7.03
C GLN A 76 4.46 -17.45 6.80
N PRO A 77 5.50 -17.86 7.55
CA PRO A 77 6.08 -19.19 7.44
C PRO A 77 5.07 -20.28 7.81
N GLY A 78 5.06 -21.39 7.06
CA GLY A 78 4.25 -22.57 7.38
C GLY A 78 2.73 -22.40 7.20
N GLN A 79 2.27 -21.29 6.62
CA GLN A 79 0.91 -21.12 6.13
C GLN A 79 0.90 -21.15 4.59
N ASN A 80 -0.28 -21.26 3.97
CA ASN A 80 -0.34 -21.10 2.53
C ASN A 80 0.06 -19.67 2.13
N SER A 81 0.55 -19.50 0.91
CA SER A 81 1.13 -18.26 0.39
C SER A 81 0.16 -17.06 0.34
N CYS A 82 -1.08 -17.22 0.81
CA CYS A 82 -2.10 -16.18 0.90
C CYS A 82 -2.00 -15.35 2.19
N TYR A 83 -1.22 -15.78 3.20
CA TYR A 83 -1.05 -15.08 4.48
C TYR A 83 0.22 -14.25 4.52
N PHE A 84 0.10 -13.00 4.98
CA PHE A 84 1.22 -12.08 5.12
C PHE A 84 1.00 -11.12 6.29
N ASN A 85 2.09 -10.53 6.76
CA ASN A 85 2.09 -9.55 7.84
C ASN A 85 2.61 -8.21 7.33
N ILE A 86 2.00 -7.11 7.78
CA ILE A 86 2.57 -5.77 7.68
C ILE A 86 3.03 -5.39 9.09
N ILE A 87 4.31 -5.10 9.23
CA ILE A 87 4.97 -4.96 10.53
C ILE A 87 5.66 -3.60 10.60
N ASN A 88 5.34 -2.82 11.62
CA ASN A 88 6.09 -1.62 11.99
C ASN A 88 6.30 -1.59 13.53
N ALA A 89 6.91 -0.52 14.04
CA ALA A 89 7.18 -0.36 15.47
C ALA A 89 5.89 -0.35 16.33
N ASP A 90 4.78 0.15 15.79
CA ASP A 90 3.53 0.31 16.54
C ASP A 90 2.77 -1.02 16.69
N ARG A 91 2.75 -1.84 15.64
CA ARG A 91 1.90 -3.03 15.58
C ARG A 91 2.23 -3.98 14.42
N VAL A 92 1.64 -5.17 14.51
CA VAL A 92 1.55 -6.14 13.41
C VAL A 92 0.11 -6.22 12.89
N LEU A 93 -0.07 -6.09 11.57
CA LEU A 93 -1.31 -6.44 10.89
C LEU A 93 -1.14 -7.79 10.20
N MET A 94 -1.78 -8.82 10.74
CA MET A 94 -1.84 -10.14 10.11
C MET A 94 -3.00 -10.17 9.11
N CYS A 95 -2.68 -10.43 7.85
CA CYS A 95 -3.58 -10.38 6.71
C CYS A 95 -3.60 -11.72 5.97
N ARG A 96 -4.72 -11.96 5.28
CA ARG A 96 -4.93 -13.07 4.38
C ARG A 96 -5.67 -12.56 3.14
N ALA A 97 -5.10 -12.79 1.97
CA ALA A 97 -5.76 -12.59 0.69
C ALA A 97 -6.63 -13.80 0.31
N GLU A 98 -7.46 -13.66 -0.73
CA GLU A 98 -8.32 -14.74 -1.20
C GLU A 98 -7.52 -15.89 -1.82
N ASN A 99 -6.44 -15.55 -2.53
CA ASN A 99 -5.57 -16.48 -3.23
C ASN A 99 -4.13 -15.91 -3.29
N TYR A 100 -3.20 -16.71 -3.82
CA TYR A 100 -1.78 -16.37 -3.91
C TYR A 100 -1.51 -15.13 -4.77
N GLU A 101 -2.18 -15.03 -5.92
CA GLU A 101 -2.02 -13.90 -6.84
C GLU A 101 -2.39 -12.59 -6.14
N SER A 102 -3.56 -12.55 -5.51
CA SER A 102 -4.01 -11.39 -4.75
C SER A 102 -3.07 -11.05 -3.60
N SER A 103 -2.51 -12.04 -2.88
CA SER A 103 -1.50 -11.74 -1.84
C SER A 103 -0.23 -11.13 -2.43
N MET A 104 0.25 -11.62 -3.57
CA MET A 104 1.44 -11.05 -4.20
C MET A 104 1.20 -9.62 -4.66
N GLU A 105 0.06 -9.33 -5.29
CA GLU A 105 -0.29 -7.95 -5.66
C GLU A 105 -0.31 -7.00 -4.45
N TRP A 106 -0.83 -7.47 -3.30
CA TRP A 106 -0.83 -6.68 -2.08
C TRP A 106 0.58 -6.48 -1.53
N ILE A 107 1.39 -7.54 -1.44
CA ILE A 107 2.76 -7.48 -0.94
C ILE A 107 3.58 -6.51 -1.79
N THR A 108 3.56 -6.66 -3.11
CA THR A 108 4.28 -5.78 -4.04
C THR A 108 3.85 -4.32 -3.87
N ALA A 109 2.53 -4.05 -3.79
CA ALA A 109 2.05 -2.68 -3.62
C ALA A 109 2.55 -2.05 -2.30
N PHE A 110 2.63 -2.82 -1.21
CA PHE A 110 3.20 -2.33 0.04
C PHE A 110 4.71 -2.09 -0.07
N GLU A 111 5.45 -3.02 -0.66
CA GLU A 111 6.91 -2.91 -0.85
C GLU A 111 7.26 -1.67 -1.67
N GLU A 112 6.60 -1.45 -2.82
CA GLU A 112 6.80 -0.26 -3.66
C GLU A 112 6.47 1.05 -2.91
N THR A 113 5.40 1.03 -2.10
CA THR A 113 5.03 2.18 -1.27
C THR A 113 6.10 2.48 -0.22
N ILE A 114 6.61 1.45 0.46
CA ILE A 114 7.65 1.58 1.49
C ILE A 114 8.97 2.05 0.87
N GLU A 115 9.37 1.49 -0.28
CA GLU A 115 10.56 1.92 -1.01
C GLU A 115 10.46 3.40 -1.40
N SER A 116 9.29 3.83 -1.88
CA SER A 116 9.04 5.24 -2.21
C SER A 116 9.22 6.19 -1.01
N LEU A 117 8.94 5.74 0.22
CA LEU A 117 9.19 6.53 1.45
C LEU A 117 10.67 6.72 1.75
N THR A 118 11.51 5.74 1.39
CA THR A 118 12.96 5.79 1.61
C THR A 118 13.66 6.75 0.63
N VAL A 119 13.15 6.84 -0.60
CA VAL A 119 13.70 7.69 -1.66
C VAL A 119 13.24 9.14 -1.49
N GLY A 120 11.99 9.36 -1.09
CA GLY A 120 11.41 10.70 -0.88
C GLY A 120 12.06 11.52 0.24
N SER A 121 12.75 10.89 1.20
CA SER A 121 13.48 11.61 2.27
C SER A 121 14.82 12.23 1.83
N ARG A 122 15.27 12.00 0.58
CA ARG A 122 16.52 12.58 0.06
C ARG A 122 16.34 13.88 -0.72
N THR A 123 15.11 14.32 -0.93
CA THR A 123 14.83 15.55 -1.65
C THR A 123 13.97 16.47 -0.81
N ASP A 124 14.60 17.24 0.07
CA ASP A 124 14.11 18.59 0.29
C ASP A 124 15.26 19.59 0.52
N SER A 125 15.13 20.73 -0.16
CA SER A 125 15.81 22.00 0.08
C SER A 125 17.30 22.13 -0.28
N SER A 126 17.58 22.36 -1.57
CA SER A 126 18.46 23.48 -1.94
C SER A 126 17.92 24.18 -3.18
N SER A 127 17.34 25.36 -2.94
CA SER A 127 17.13 26.41 -3.92
C SER A 127 18.38 26.66 -4.76
N ALA A 128 18.18 27.02 -6.03
CA ALA A 128 19.01 27.94 -6.80
C ALA A 128 20.38 28.29 -6.19
N ARG A 129 21.45 27.61 -6.65
CA ARG A 129 22.79 28.15 -6.94
C ARG A 129 23.75 27.02 -7.28
N ASP A 130 24.45 27.21 -8.39
CA ASP A 130 25.69 26.56 -8.80
C ASP A 130 25.58 25.04 -9.06
N ILE A 131 26.06 24.49 -10.17
CA ILE A 131 27.44 24.51 -10.64
C ILE A 131 27.40 24.64 -12.17
N SER A 132 27.91 25.71 -12.78
CA SER A 132 29.34 25.89 -13.03
C SER A 132 30.07 24.59 -13.43
N PHE A 133 29.44 23.74 -14.25
CA PHE A 133 30.05 22.53 -14.82
C PHE A 133 30.04 22.54 -16.36
N LYS A 134 29.97 23.73 -16.99
CA LYS A 134 30.54 23.92 -18.33
C LYS A 134 32.00 24.29 -18.16
N VAL A 135 32.79 23.25 -17.93
CA VAL A 135 34.23 23.14 -18.08
C VAL A 135 34.78 24.23 -19.02
N GLN A 136 35.55 25.14 -18.41
CA GLN A 136 36.71 25.77 -19.03
C GLN A 136 37.69 24.69 -19.47
N ASN A 137 37.49 24.12 -20.65
CA ASN A 137 38.57 23.54 -21.44
C ASN A 137 38.16 23.49 -22.90
N SER A 138 38.26 24.64 -23.54
CA SER A 138 38.46 24.78 -24.97
C SER A 138 39.18 26.10 -25.17
N PHE A 139 40.48 26.12 -24.86
CA PHE A 139 41.53 27.00 -25.39
C PHE A 139 42.81 26.69 -24.60
N ILE A 140 43.65 25.81 -25.15
CA ILE A 140 44.97 26.10 -25.76
C ILE A 140 45.27 24.93 -26.69
#